data_AF-A0A7G8EI86-F1
#
_entry.id   AF-A0A7G8EI86-F1
#
_cell.length_a   1.000
_cell.length_b   1.000
_cell.length_c   1.000
_cell.angle_alpha   90.00
_cell.angle_beta   90.00
_cell.angle_gamma   90.00
#
_symmetry.space_group_name_H-M   'P 1'
#
loop_
_entity.id
_entity.type
_entity.pdbx_description
1 polymer ?
#
loop_
_entity_poly.entity_id
_entity_poly.type
_entity_poly.pdbx_seq_one_letter_code
_entity_poly.pdbx_strand_id
1 'polypeptide(L)'
;MLWEAPTAAVLAGEEPGWLPGPWRLMLLGDGSPTRHLRLLTSHPVAVRVSAMEADTALHGAPREVRELSYPLLRRQVWLECGGITLAWAESWWNQTEAEQHLQDRNLPIWISLTQGRSELFREVDGLALVTAPWLEQGFGEPGPFWSRHYRFFRQGKELTVIREVFSPALERWLGEAPRRPLHAAS
;
A
#
# COMPACT_ATOMS: atom_id res chain seq x y z
N MET A 1 -4.78 -9.25 -11.46
CA MET A 1 -5.48 -9.35 -10.16
C MET A 1 -6.11 -10.72 -10.10
N LEU A 2 -5.91 -11.47 -9.01
CA LEU A 2 -6.45 -12.83 -8.84
C LEU A 2 -7.71 -12.86 -7.98
N TRP A 3 -7.81 -11.93 -7.03
CA TRP A 3 -8.94 -11.81 -6.12
C TRP A 3 -8.99 -10.40 -5.53
N GLU A 4 -10.19 -9.93 -5.21
CA GLU A 4 -10.44 -8.66 -4.50
C GLU A 4 -11.57 -8.88 -3.49
N ALA A 5 -11.40 -8.34 -2.28
CA ALA A 5 -12.39 -8.38 -1.23
C ALA A 5 -13.56 -7.43 -1.54
N PRO A 6 -14.81 -7.75 -1.16
CA PRO A 6 -15.89 -6.79 -1.20
C PRO A 6 -15.58 -5.58 -0.31
N THR A 7 -15.67 -4.36 -0.85
CA THR A 7 -15.38 -3.11 -0.12
C THR A 7 -16.09 -3.03 1.23
N ALA A 8 -17.38 -3.38 1.28
CA ALA A 8 -18.15 -3.34 2.52
C ALA A 8 -17.55 -4.24 3.62
N ALA A 9 -17.01 -5.40 3.25
CA ALA A 9 -16.41 -6.33 4.20
C ALA A 9 -15.02 -5.88 4.67
N VAL A 10 -14.27 -5.16 3.82
CA VAL A 10 -13.01 -4.50 4.20
C VAL A 10 -13.26 -3.36 5.19
N LEU A 11 -14.25 -2.50 4.90
CA LEU A 11 -14.63 -1.38 5.76
C LEU A 11 -15.14 -1.85 7.13
N ALA A 12 -15.85 -2.97 7.18
CA ALA A 12 -16.32 -3.58 8.43
C ALA A 12 -15.21 -4.33 9.19
N GLY A 13 -14.05 -4.59 8.57
CA GLY A 13 -12.97 -5.40 9.15
C GLY A 13 -13.30 -6.89 9.32
N GLU A 14 -14.38 -7.34 8.66
CA GLU A 14 -14.97 -8.67 8.81
C GLU A 14 -14.29 -9.72 7.91
N GLU A 15 -13.81 -9.32 6.73
CA GLU A 15 -13.11 -10.22 5.79
C GLU A 15 -11.69 -9.74 5.47
N PRO A 16 -10.77 -10.67 5.16
CA PRO A 16 -10.94 -12.12 5.15
C PRO A 16 -10.78 -12.71 6.55
N GLY A 17 -11.83 -13.33 7.11
CA GLY A 17 -11.82 -13.88 8.47
C GLY A 17 -10.79 -15.01 8.67
N TRP A 18 -10.34 -15.61 7.57
CA TRP A 18 -9.32 -16.66 7.52
C TRP A 18 -7.88 -16.15 7.51
N LEU A 19 -7.65 -14.83 7.34
CA LEU A 19 -6.30 -14.29 7.46
C LEU A 19 -5.80 -14.43 8.91
N PRO A 20 -4.56 -14.90 9.12
CA PRO A 20 -3.96 -14.88 10.43
C PRO A 20 -3.94 -13.47 11.04
N GLY A 21 -4.10 -13.38 12.36
CA GLY A 21 -4.13 -12.11 13.09
C GLY A 21 -3.03 -11.11 12.70
N PRO A 22 -1.74 -11.51 12.62
CA PRO A 22 -0.66 -10.62 12.18
C PRO A 22 -0.87 -10.03 10.79
N TRP A 23 -1.37 -10.83 9.84
CA TRP A 23 -1.69 -10.36 8.49
C TRP A 23 -2.92 -9.46 8.46
N ARG A 24 -3.94 -9.71 9.29
CA ARG A 24 -5.08 -8.79 9.44
C ARG A 24 -4.62 -7.42 9.94
N LEU A 25 -3.74 -7.38 10.95
CA LEU A 25 -3.17 -6.12 11.44
C LEU A 25 -2.31 -5.42 10.38
N MET A 26 -1.53 -6.18 9.60
CA MET A 26 -0.70 -5.61 8.54
C MET A 26 -1.52 -5.04 7.39
N LEU A 27 -2.61 -5.71 7.00
CA LEU A 27 -3.39 -5.37 5.81
C LEU A 27 -4.55 -4.42 6.12
N LEU A 28 -5.28 -4.64 7.20
CA LEU A 28 -6.46 -3.84 7.57
C LEU A 28 -6.15 -2.75 8.59
N GLY A 29 -4.97 -2.78 9.23
CA GLY A 29 -4.57 -1.77 10.20
C GLY A 29 -4.27 -0.41 9.57
N ASP A 30 -4.57 0.65 10.31
CA ASP A 30 -4.31 2.06 9.99
C ASP A 30 -2.85 2.50 10.23
N GLY A 31 -2.01 1.60 10.74
CA GLY A 31 -0.60 1.85 10.99
C GLY A 31 0.22 2.12 9.72
N SER A 32 1.27 2.94 9.85
CA SER A 32 2.23 3.17 8.77
C SER A 32 3.00 1.89 8.46
N PRO A 33 2.98 1.39 7.21
CA PRO A 33 3.71 0.17 6.86
C PRO A 33 5.22 0.32 7.04
N THR A 34 5.79 1.50 6.79
CA THR A 34 7.21 1.73 7.09
C THR A 34 7.52 1.60 8.58
N ARG A 35 6.58 1.98 9.47
CA ARG A 35 6.74 1.75 10.91
C ARG A 35 6.62 0.25 11.23
N HIS A 36 5.67 -0.45 10.64
CA HIS A 36 5.52 -1.90 10.83
C HIS A 36 6.76 -2.67 10.36
N LEU A 37 7.26 -2.39 9.15
CA LEU A 37 8.46 -3.02 8.62
C LEU A 37 9.68 -2.81 9.53
N ARG A 38 9.87 -1.59 10.03
CA ARG A 38 10.94 -1.29 11.00
C ARG A 38 10.80 -2.07 12.30
N LEU A 39 9.57 -2.20 12.83
CA LEU A 39 9.31 -2.95 14.06
C LEU A 39 9.55 -4.46 13.87
N LEU A 40 9.09 -5.01 12.75
CA LEU A 40 9.24 -6.44 12.44
C LEU A 40 10.72 -6.80 12.20
N THR A 41 11.42 -6.00 11.39
CA THR A 41 12.77 -6.32 10.94
C THR A 41 13.87 -5.80 11.85
N SER A 42 13.57 -4.84 12.74
CA SER A 42 14.56 -4.05 13.48
C SER A 42 15.56 -3.28 12.60
N HIS A 43 15.28 -3.13 11.31
CA HIS A 43 16.12 -2.39 10.35
C HIS A 43 15.44 -1.07 9.92
N PRO A 44 16.21 -0.03 9.56
CA PRO A 44 15.65 1.14 8.90
C PRO A 44 15.04 0.75 7.55
N VAL A 45 13.98 1.46 7.16
CA VAL A 45 13.35 1.29 5.84
C VAL A 45 14.03 2.23 4.85
N ALA A 46 14.68 1.66 3.83
CA ALA A 46 15.16 2.40 2.68
C ALA A 46 14.04 2.47 1.62
N VAL A 47 13.78 3.67 1.10
CA VAL A 47 12.79 3.89 0.04
C VAL A 47 13.54 4.11 -1.28
N ARG A 48 13.25 3.27 -2.27
CA ARG A 48 13.82 3.39 -3.62
C ARG A 48 12.72 3.78 -4.61
N VAL A 49 12.77 5.02 -5.10
CA VAL A 49 11.82 5.49 -6.12
C VAL A 49 12.11 4.81 -7.45
N SER A 50 11.06 4.23 -8.05
CA SER A 50 11.12 3.57 -9.36
C SER A 50 10.50 4.42 -10.46
N ALA A 51 9.47 5.20 -10.15
CA ALA A 51 8.87 6.18 -11.06
C ALA A 51 8.18 7.31 -10.28
N MET A 52 8.11 8.49 -10.90
CA MET A 52 7.34 9.62 -10.41
C MET A 52 6.96 10.52 -11.58
N GLU A 53 5.73 10.38 -12.06
CA GLU A 53 5.28 10.94 -13.35
C GLU A 53 3.79 11.29 -13.33
N ALA A 54 3.35 12.11 -14.29
CA ALA A 54 1.93 12.39 -14.44
C ALA A 54 1.19 11.12 -14.88
N ASP A 55 0.04 10.84 -14.28
CA ASP A 55 -0.78 9.67 -14.63
C ASP A 55 -2.16 10.11 -15.10
N THR A 56 -2.34 10.15 -16.42
CA THR A 56 -3.63 10.47 -17.06
C THR A 56 -4.39 9.22 -17.48
N ALA A 57 -3.70 8.08 -17.59
CA ALA A 57 -4.26 6.86 -18.14
C ALA A 57 -4.90 5.98 -17.05
N LEU A 58 -4.45 6.12 -15.80
CA LEU A 58 -4.97 5.43 -14.61
C LEU A 58 -5.04 3.91 -14.78
N HIS A 59 -4.09 3.35 -15.54
CA HIS A 59 -4.06 1.94 -15.85
C HIS A 59 -3.91 1.10 -14.58
N GLY A 60 -4.97 0.34 -14.27
CA GLY A 60 -5.02 -0.50 -13.08
C GLY A 60 -5.03 0.28 -11.77
N ALA A 61 -5.28 1.59 -11.76
CA ALA A 61 -5.41 2.36 -10.52
C ALA A 61 -6.67 1.93 -9.74
N PRO A 62 -6.66 1.98 -8.39
CA PRO A 62 -7.87 1.86 -7.59
C PRO A 62 -8.94 2.87 -8.05
N ARG A 63 -10.23 2.53 -7.89
CA ARG A 63 -11.31 3.37 -8.41
C ARG A 63 -11.37 4.74 -7.72
N GLU A 64 -10.95 4.77 -6.46
CA GLU A 64 -10.87 5.91 -5.55
C GLU A 64 -9.92 6.98 -6.09
N VAL A 65 -8.97 6.62 -6.97
CA VAL A 65 -8.09 7.60 -7.63
C VAL A 65 -8.88 8.60 -8.48
N ARG A 66 -10.08 8.21 -8.95
CA ARG A 66 -10.97 9.10 -9.72
C ARG A 66 -11.59 10.23 -8.88
N GLU A 67 -11.54 10.12 -7.56
CA GLU A 67 -12.05 11.13 -6.62
C GLU A 67 -11.01 12.24 -6.39
N LEU A 68 -9.75 12.02 -6.76
CA LEU A 68 -8.68 13.00 -6.61
C LEU A 68 -8.80 14.13 -7.65
N SER A 69 -8.35 15.32 -7.27
CA SER A 69 -8.29 16.48 -8.15
C SER A 69 -7.10 16.42 -9.11
N TYR A 70 -7.37 16.55 -10.41
CA TYR A 70 -6.35 16.59 -11.47
C TYR A 70 -5.60 17.94 -11.51
N PRO A 71 -4.38 17.98 -12.10
CA PRO A 71 -3.63 16.86 -12.67
C PRO A 71 -3.04 15.94 -11.59
N LEU A 72 -2.91 14.65 -11.94
CA LEU A 72 -2.44 13.62 -11.02
C LEU A 72 -0.97 13.31 -11.24
N LEU A 73 -0.25 13.16 -10.13
CA LEU A 73 1.10 12.64 -10.07
C LEU A 73 1.08 11.25 -9.42
N ARG A 74 1.63 10.24 -10.11
CA ARG A 74 1.84 8.91 -9.58
C ARG A 74 3.29 8.73 -9.16
N ARG A 75 3.52 8.32 -7.91
CA ARG A 75 4.84 7.94 -7.38
C ARG A 75 4.84 6.46 -7.05
N GLN A 76 5.86 5.74 -7.51
CA GLN A 76 6.04 4.30 -7.33
C GLN A 76 7.38 4.01 -6.64
N VAL A 77 7.37 3.23 -5.56
CA VAL A 77 8.53 3.00 -4.71
C VAL A 77 8.66 1.55 -4.26
N TRP A 78 9.89 1.13 -4.02
CA TRP A 78 10.22 -0.10 -3.31
C TRP A 78 10.63 0.23 -1.88
N LEU A 79 10.23 -0.61 -0.93
CA LEU A 79 10.61 -0.53 0.48
C LEU A 79 11.53 -1.69 0.82
N GLU A 80 12.76 -1.36 1.20
CA GLU A 80 13.81 -2.32 1.54
C GLU A 80 14.17 -2.22 3.02
N CYS A 81 14.37 -3.35 3.68
CA CYS A 81 14.81 -3.44 5.08
C CYS A 81 15.92 -4.46 5.18
N GLY A 82 17.12 -4.04 5.62
CA GLY A 82 18.25 -4.96 5.81
C GLY A 82 18.63 -5.75 4.55
N GLY A 83 18.55 -5.13 3.35
CA GLY A 83 18.87 -5.78 2.08
C GLY A 83 17.73 -6.58 1.45
N ILE A 84 16.55 -6.63 2.07
CA ILE A 84 15.39 -7.39 1.56
C ILE A 84 14.30 -6.43 1.13
N THR A 85 13.80 -6.59 -0.10
CA THR A 85 12.64 -5.83 -0.59
C THR A 85 11.37 -6.45 -0.03
N LEU A 86 10.67 -5.72 0.85
CA LEU A 86 9.53 -6.24 1.60
C LEU A 86 8.18 -5.69 1.14
N ALA A 87 8.17 -4.55 0.45
CA ALA A 87 6.96 -4.01 -0.14
C ALA A 87 7.27 -3.18 -1.38
N TRP A 88 6.26 -3.09 -2.24
CA TRP A 88 6.15 -2.10 -3.29
C TRP A 88 4.94 -1.24 -2.99
N ALA A 89 5.03 0.06 -3.26
CA ALA A 89 3.90 0.95 -3.09
C ALA A 89 3.82 1.93 -4.23
N GLU A 90 2.61 2.33 -4.54
CA GLU A 90 2.36 3.48 -5.39
C GLU A 90 1.32 4.39 -4.77
N SER A 91 1.39 5.66 -5.14
CA SER A 91 0.52 6.68 -4.59
C SER A 91 0.16 7.68 -5.68
N TRP A 92 -1.10 8.08 -5.70
CA TRP A 92 -1.64 9.10 -6.57
C TRP A 92 -1.94 10.35 -5.76
N TRP A 93 -1.52 11.49 -6.28
CA TRP A 93 -1.64 12.78 -5.64
C TRP A 93 -2.16 13.79 -6.64
N ASN A 94 -2.95 14.73 -6.16
CA ASN A 94 -3.06 16.02 -6.82
C ASN A 94 -1.67 16.67 -6.93
N GLN A 95 -1.34 17.30 -8.07
CA GLN A 95 -0.01 17.89 -8.28
C GLN A 95 0.37 18.95 -7.24
N THR A 96 -0.55 19.83 -6.85
CA THR A 96 -0.32 20.86 -5.82
C THR A 96 0.00 20.21 -4.46
N GLU A 97 -0.75 19.18 -4.08
CA GLU A 97 -0.52 18.43 -2.84
C GLU A 97 0.81 17.67 -2.89
N ALA A 98 1.17 17.11 -4.05
CA ALA A 98 2.45 16.45 -4.26
C ALA A 98 3.63 17.41 -4.08
N GLU A 99 3.54 18.64 -4.61
CA GLU A 99 4.59 19.65 -4.48
C GLU A 99 4.79 20.09 -3.03
N GLN A 100 3.73 20.11 -2.23
CA GLN A 100 3.79 20.44 -0.81
C GLN A 100 4.33 19.28 0.04
N HIS A 101 3.93 18.04 -0.27
CA HIS A 101 4.16 16.89 0.60
C HIS A 101 5.24 15.91 0.12
N LEU A 102 5.73 16.01 -1.11
CA LEU A 102 6.76 15.11 -1.66
C LEU A 102 8.08 15.83 -2.01
N GLN A 103 8.41 16.91 -1.27
CA GLN A 103 9.64 17.68 -1.50
C GLN A 103 10.91 16.81 -1.40
N ASP A 104 10.98 15.94 -0.38
CA ASP A 104 11.96 14.85 -0.35
C ASP A 104 11.30 13.55 -0.83
N ARG A 105 11.60 13.19 -2.07
CA ARG A 105 11.04 12.03 -2.76
C ARG A 105 11.51 10.71 -2.18
N ASN A 106 12.54 10.70 -1.33
CA ASN A 106 13.06 9.48 -0.70
C ASN A 106 12.48 9.25 0.71
N LEU A 107 11.67 10.17 1.23
CA LEU A 107 11.02 9.96 2.52
C LEU A 107 9.77 9.09 2.41
N PRO A 108 9.46 8.31 3.46
CA PRO A 108 8.15 7.72 3.67
C PRO A 108 7.05 8.79 3.69
N ILE A 109 5.92 8.51 3.01
CA ILE A 109 4.78 9.43 2.91
C ILE A 109 4.29 9.89 4.29
N TRP A 110 4.24 8.97 5.27
CA TRP A 110 3.80 9.30 6.63
C TRP A 110 4.67 10.38 7.30
N ILE A 111 5.98 10.37 7.08
CA ILE A 111 6.89 11.37 7.65
C ILE A 111 6.57 12.73 7.04
N SER A 112 6.41 12.80 5.72
CA SER A 112 6.09 14.05 5.04
C SER A 112 4.70 14.58 5.38
N LEU A 113 3.72 13.71 5.60
CA LEU A 113 2.34 14.11 5.95
C LEU A 113 2.16 14.52 7.41
N THR A 114 2.99 14.00 8.33
CA THR A 114 2.90 14.34 9.76
C THR A 114 3.82 15.49 10.19
N GLN A 115 4.64 16.01 9.29
CA GLN A 115 5.33 17.28 9.48
C GLN A 115 4.27 18.39 9.69
N GLY A 116 4.16 18.87 10.93
CA GLY A 116 3.12 19.84 11.34
C GLY A 116 1.98 19.27 12.17
N ARG A 117 1.98 17.97 12.53
CA ARG A 117 1.01 17.31 13.43
C ARG A 117 -0.46 17.49 13.01
N SER A 118 -0.74 17.61 11.71
CA SER A 118 -2.12 17.66 11.22
C SER A 118 -2.79 16.30 11.38
N GLU A 119 -4.06 16.31 11.79
CA GLU A 119 -4.89 15.10 11.80
C GLU A 119 -5.09 14.60 10.37
N LEU A 120 -4.81 13.31 10.18
CA LEU A 120 -5.00 12.60 8.92
C LEU A 120 -5.91 11.42 9.20
N PHE A 121 -7.02 11.33 8.48
CA PHE A 121 -7.89 10.18 8.55
C PHE A 121 -7.51 9.20 7.44
N ARG A 122 -7.47 7.91 7.75
CA ARG A 122 -7.20 6.84 6.79
C ARG A 122 -8.39 5.90 6.71
N GLU A 123 -8.78 5.55 5.50
CA GLU A 123 -9.81 4.55 5.23
C GLU A 123 -9.23 3.46 4.34
N VAL A 124 -9.21 2.21 4.80
CA VAL A 124 -8.77 1.08 3.99
C VAL A 124 -9.93 0.66 3.08
N ASP A 125 -9.77 0.92 1.79
CA ASP A 125 -10.83 0.82 0.78
C ASP A 125 -10.90 -0.56 0.14
N GLY A 126 -9.77 -1.25 0.04
CA GLY A 126 -9.76 -2.57 -0.56
C GLY A 126 -8.54 -3.41 -0.26
N LEU A 127 -8.78 -4.72 -0.36
CA LEU A 127 -7.81 -5.77 -0.20
C LEU A 127 -7.85 -6.67 -1.43
N ALA A 128 -6.69 -7.05 -1.94
CA ALA A 128 -6.58 -7.87 -3.13
C ALA A 128 -5.42 -8.85 -3.04
N LEU A 129 -5.54 -9.92 -3.81
CA LEU A 129 -4.44 -10.83 -4.12
C LEU A 129 -4.04 -10.59 -5.58
N VAL A 130 -2.79 -10.20 -5.81
CA VAL A 130 -2.30 -9.77 -7.12
C VAL A 130 -1.15 -10.64 -7.60
N THR A 131 -0.95 -10.67 -8.92
CA THR A 131 0.22 -11.29 -9.55
C THR A 131 0.70 -10.38 -10.67
N ALA A 132 2.01 -10.23 -10.80
CA ALA A 132 2.65 -9.59 -11.92
C ALA A 132 4.11 -10.05 -12.02
N PRO A 133 4.63 -10.37 -13.21
CA PRO A 133 6.03 -10.83 -13.37
C PRO A 133 7.07 -9.84 -12.82
N TRP A 134 6.81 -8.53 -12.96
CA TRP A 134 7.73 -7.50 -12.47
C TRP A 134 7.75 -7.40 -10.94
N LEU A 135 6.66 -7.80 -10.25
CA LEU A 135 6.64 -7.90 -8.78
C LEU A 135 7.49 -9.09 -8.33
N GLU A 136 7.39 -10.24 -9.02
CA GLU A 136 8.24 -11.40 -8.72
C GLU A 136 9.72 -11.08 -8.89
N GLN A 137 10.08 -10.37 -9.97
CA GLN A 137 11.44 -9.90 -10.18
C GLN A 137 11.91 -8.92 -9.09
N GLY A 138 11.07 -7.97 -8.71
CA GLY A 138 11.42 -6.96 -7.71
C GLY A 138 11.51 -7.51 -6.28
N PHE A 139 10.67 -8.48 -5.92
CA PHE A 139 10.72 -9.15 -4.63
C PHE A 139 11.75 -10.29 -4.57
N GLY A 140 12.11 -10.87 -5.71
CA GLY A 140 12.94 -12.08 -5.77
C GLY A 140 12.21 -13.33 -5.29
N GLU A 141 10.88 -13.28 -5.15
CA GLU A 141 10.04 -14.39 -4.68
C GLU A 141 8.77 -14.50 -5.55
N PRO A 142 8.30 -15.73 -5.82
CA PRO A 142 7.11 -15.94 -6.63
C PRO A 142 5.83 -15.50 -5.91
N GLY A 143 4.87 -15.02 -6.70
CA GLY A 143 3.56 -14.62 -6.20
C GLY A 143 2.68 -15.79 -5.79
N PRO A 144 1.40 -15.52 -5.49
CA PRO A 144 0.77 -14.19 -5.56
C PRO A 144 1.02 -13.35 -4.30
N PHE A 145 0.71 -12.06 -4.38
CA PHE A 145 1.06 -11.05 -3.39
C PHE A 145 -0.17 -10.41 -2.77
N TRP A 146 -0.15 -10.22 -1.46
CA TRP A 146 -1.18 -9.44 -0.78
C TRP A 146 -1.02 -7.97 -1.09
N SER A 147 -2.12 -7.32 -1.42
CA SER A 147 -2.20 -5.91 -1.71
C SER A 147 -3.34 -5.26 -0.96
N ARG A 148 -3.14 -4.03 -0.55
CA ARG A 148 -4.20 -3.17 -0.03
C ARG A 148 -4.15 -1.82 -0.69
N HIS A 149 -5.26 -1.11 -0.69
CA HIS A 149 -5.27 0.31 -1.00
C HIS A 149 -6.18 1.07 -0.04
N TYR A 150 -5.85 2.35 0.13
CA TYR A 150 -6.51 3.22 1.09
C TYR A 150 -6.40 4.68 0.67
N ARG A 151 -7.34 5.49 1.15
CA ARG A 151 -7.32 6.95 1.04
C ARG A 151 -6.80 7.60 2.31
N PHE A 152 -6.09 8.70 2.14
CA PHE A 152 -5.92 9.69 3.20
C PHE A 152 -6.84 10.87 2.97
N PHE A 153 -7.41 11.37 4.05
CA PHE A 153 -8.26 12.55 4.06
C PHE A 153 -7.65 13.64 4.93
N ARG A 154 -7.81 14.90 4.47
CA ARG A 154 -7.47 16.10 5.22
C ARG A 154 -8.64 17.08 5.12
N GLN A 155 -9.15 17.53 6.27
CA GLN A 155 -10.29 18.46 6.32
C GLN A 155 -11.52 17.97 5.51
N GLY A 156 -11.79 16.67 5.53
CA GLY A 156 -12.92 16.06 4.83
C GLY A 156 -12.76 15.91 3.31
N LYS A 157 -11.54 16.13 2.78
CA LYS A 157 -11.23 15.91 1.35
C LYS A 157 -10.15 14.85 1.16
N GLU A 158 -10.26 14.10 0.08
CA GLU A 158 -9.31 13.09 -0.37
C GLU A 158 -7.98 13.77 -0.75
N LEU A 159 -6.92 13.40 -0.05
CA LEU A 159 -5.57 13.93 -0.25
C LEU A 159 -4.76 13.07 -1.21
N THR A 160 -4.76 11.76 -0.98
CA THR A 160 -4.01 10.80 -1.77
C THR A 160 -4.63 9.42 -1.65
N VAL A 161 -4.49 8.63 -2.71
CA VAL A 161 -4.77 7.20 -2.70
C VAL A 161 -3.44 6.47 -2.75
N ILE A 162 -3.27 5.47 -1.89
CA ILE A 162 -2.05 4.66 -1.82
C ILE A 162 -2.43 3.21 -2.01
N ARG A 163 -1.70 2.52 -2.90
CA ARG A 163 -1.73 1.06 -3.03
C ARG A 163 -0.40 0.48 -2.62
N GLU A 164 -0.46 -0.61 -1.86
CA GLU A 164 0.70 -1.33 -1.35
C GLU A 164 0.60 -2.78 -1.73
N VAL A 165 1.73 -3.41 -2.02
CA VAL A 165 1.87 -4.83 -2.30
C VAL A 165 3.00 -5.36 -1.44
N PHE A 166 2.77 -6.49 -0.77
CA PHE A 166 3.65 -7.04 0.25
C PHE A 166 4.35 -8.31 -0.24
N SER A 167 5.66 -8.38 0.03
CA SER A 167 6.50 -9.54 -0.30
C SER A 167 6.13 -10.76 0.57
N PRO A 168 6.13 -11.99 0.03
CA PRO A 168 5.97 -13.20 0.83
C PRO A 168 7.09 -13.40 1.86
N ALA A 169 8.25 -12.74 1.66
CA ALA A 169 9.33 -12.71 2.66
C ALA A 169 8.88 -12.22 4.04
N LEU A 170 7.79 -11.46 4.13
CA LEU A 170 7.19 -11.03 5.39
C LEU A 170 6.64 -12.18 6.26
N GLU A 171 6.36 -13.35 5.66
CA GLU A 171 5.90 -14.54 6.38
C GLU A 171 6.92 -14.98 7.46
N ARG A 172 8.20 -14.61 7.32
CA ARG A 172 9.25 -14.84 8.33
C ARG A 172 8.93 -14.21 9.70
N TRP A 173 8.15 -13.13 9.71
CA TRP A 173 7.76 -12.42 10.94
C TRP A 173 6.25 -12.51 11.23
N LEU A 174 5.42 -12.55 10.20
CA LEU A 174 3.96 -12.53 10.33
C LEU A 174 3.33 -13.94 10.35
N GLY A 175 4.12 -14.99 10.10
CA GLY A 175 3.63 -16.33 9.83
C GLY A 175 3.12 -16.47 8.39
N GLU A 176 2.80 -17.69 7.98
CA GLU A 176 2.31 -17.99 6.63
C GLU A 176 1.00 -17.26 6.33
N ALA A 177 0.91 -16.60 5.17
CA ALA A 177 -0.36 -16.06 4.68
C ALA A 177 -0.98 -17.07 3.71
N PRO A 178 -2.30 -17.33 3.77
CA PRO A 178 -2.92 -18.11 2.71
C PRO A 178 -2.91 -17.28 1.42
N ARG A 179 -2.05 -17.68 0.48
CA ARG A 179 -1.86 -17.03 -0.83
C ARG A 179 -2.66 -17.72 -1.93
N ARG A 180 -3.74 -18.38 -1.54
CA ARG A 180 -4.76 -18.94 -2.42
C ARG A 180 -6.10 -18.42 -1.92
N PRO A 181 -6.97 -17.88 -2.77
CA PRO A 181 -8.32 -17.56 -2.32
C PRO A 181 -8.97 -18.90 -1.94
N LEU A 182 -9.23 -19.10 -0.64
CA LEU A 182 -9.95 -20.28 -0.14
C LEU A 182 -11.39 -20.34 -0.71
N HIS A 183 -11.87 -19.22 -1.29
CA HIS A 183 -13.14 -19.08 -1.99
C HIS A 183 -12.98 -18.72 -3.49
N ALA A 184 -12.00 -19.31 -4.20
CA ALA A 184 -12.01 -19.31 -5.67
C ALA A 184 -12.94 -20.41 -6.27
N ALA A 185 -13.78 -21.04 -5.45
CA ALA A 185 -14.82 -21.95 -5.88
C ALA A 185 -16.09 -21.76 -5.04
N SER A 186 -17.05 -21.02 -5.59
CA SER A 186 -18.50 -21.30 -5.71
C SER A 186 -19.21 -20.01 -6.11
#